data_AF-A0A2S1R9L4-F1
#
_entry.id   AF-A0A2S1R9L4-F1
#
_cell.length_a   1.000
_cell.length_b   1.000
_cell.length_c   1.000
_cell.angle_alpha   90.00
_cell.angle_beta   90.00
_cell.angle_gamma   90.00
#
_symmetry.space_group_name_H-M   'P 1'
#
loop_
_entity.id
_entity.type
_entity.pdbx_description
1 polymer ?
#
loop_
_entity_poly.entity_id
_entity_poly.type
_entity_poly.pdbx_seq_one_letter_code
_entity_poly.pdbx_strand_id
1 'polypeptide(L)'
;MSDLAALDRAGAPIPEHKRAGTLIHVFVGVAAFALVGMLFDVWQMVFLAVPLFAVAMMLLGSLRANGTWDRASTIGIGAYCAVLAVLVVWSVIAEAGDATFWGLPMSMGVIVYLIWPYTAVGAGLLYAFVFDRTIDEKRLAAVAE
;
A
#
# COMPACT_ATOMS: atom_id res chain seq x y z
N MET A 1 -10.81 -34.03 13.07
CA MET A 1 -10.97 -32.79 12.27
C MET A 1 -10.71 -31.63 13.20
N SER A 2 -9.64 -30.88 13.00
CA SER A 2 -9.18 -29.83 13.93
C SER A 2 -10.15 -28.65 13.95
N ASP A 3 -10.40 -28.08 15.14
CA ASP A 3 -11.24 -26.89 15.35
C ASP A 3 -10.90 -25.70 14.41
N LEU A 4 -9.66 -25.64 13.92
CA LEU A 4 -9.21 -24.70 12.89
C LEU A 4 -10.03 -24.75 11.59
N ALA A 5 -10.48 -25.92 11.15
CA ALA A 5 -11.28 -26.08 9.94
C ALA A 5 -12.75 -25.67 10.13
N ALA A 6 -13.24 -25.70 11.38
CA ALA A 6 -14.56 -25.20 11.74
C ALA A 6 -14.55 -23.66 11.83
N LEU A 7 -13.48 -23.08 12.37
CA LEU A 7 -13.28 -21.62 12.44
C LEU A 7 -13.10 -20.98 11.05
N ASP A 8 -12.40 -21.65 10.12
CA ASP A 8 -12.28 -21.22 8.71
C ASP A 8 -13.64 -21.22 7.98
N ARG A 9 -14.55 -22.14 8.33
CA ARG A 9 -15.92 -22.20 7.77
C ARG A 9 -16.88 -21.17 8.38
N ALA A 10 -16.62 -20.71 9.60
CA ALA A 10 -17.51 -19.83 10.35
C ALA A 10 -17.31 -18.34 10.06
N GLY A 11 -16.38 -17.97 9.17
CA GLY A 11 -16.04 -16.56 8.95
C GLY A 11 -15.43 -15.90 10.20
N ALA A 12 -14.79 -16.70 11.07
CA ALA A 12 -14.14 -16.17 12.25
C ALA A 12 -13.00 -15.21 11.84
N PRO A 13 -12.83 -14.07 12.55
CA PRO A 13 -11.76 -13.14 12.24
C PRO A 13 -10.43 -13.89 12.18
N ILE A 14 -9.65 -13.65 11.10
CA ILE A 14 -8.36 -14.30 10.86
C ILE A 14 -7.55 -14.26 12.17
N PRO A 15 -7.11 -15.42 12.70
CA PRO A 15 -6.34 -15.49 13.94
C PRO A 15 -5.17 -14.49 13.93
N GLU A 16 -4.95 -13.77 15.04
CA GLU A 16 -3.96 -12.68 15.12
C GLU A 16 -2.56 -13.11 14.63
N HIS A 17 -2.17 -14.36 14.88
CA HIS A 17 -0.91 -14.94 14.42
C HIS A 17 -0.80 -15.08 12.89
N LYS A 18 -1.92 -15.37 12.19
CA LYS A 18 -1.94 -15.41 10.71
C LYS A 18 -1.82 -14.01 10.13
N ARG A 19 -2.47 -13.01 10.74
CA ARG A 19 -2.33 -11.59 10.34
C ARG A 19 -0.89 -11.12 10.49
N ALA A 20 -0.25 -11.41 11.62
CA ALA A 20 1.16 -11.10 11.85
C ALA A 20 2.07 -11.81 10.82
N GLY A 21 1.79 -13.09 10.53
CA GLY A 21 2.51 -13.85 9.52
C GLY A 21 2.46 -13.22 8.13
N THR A 22 1.28 -12.81 7.66
CA THR A 22 1.12 -12.11 6.37
C THR A 22 1.88 -10.79 6.35
N LEU A 23 1.83 -10.02 7.45
CA LEU A 23 2.53 -8.75 7.60
C LEU A 23 4.05 -8.91 7.47
N ILE A 24 4.60 -9.94 8.10
CA ILE A 24 6.03 -10.29 8.00
C ILE A 24 6.39 -10.66 6.56
N HIS A 25 5.61 -11.49 5.88
CA HIS A 25 5.90 -11.87 4.49
C HIS A 25 5.87 -10.65 3.54
N VAL A 26 4.89 -9.76 3.71
CA VAL A 26 4.80 -8.51 2.96
C VAL A 26 6.02 -7.64 3.24
N PHE A 27 6.37 -7.43 4.51
CA PHE A 27 7.54 -6.63 4.89
C PHE A 27 8.83 -7.20 4.30
N VAL A 28 9.04 -8.51 4.41
CA VAL A 28 10.21 -9.20 3.86
C VAL A 28 10.25 -9.05 2.34
N GLY A 29 9.12 -9.16 1.64
CA GLY A 29 9.06 -8.94 0.19
C GLY A 29 9.44 -7.51 -0.21
N VAL A 30 8.92 -6.51 0.51
CA VAL A 30 9.27 -5.09 0.27
C VAL A 30 10.73 -4.81 0.61
N ALA A 31 11.26 -5.38 1.70
CA ALA A 31 12.65 -5.25 2.09
C ALA A 31 13.58 -5.91 1.05
N ALA A 32 13.22 -7.09 0.54
CA ALA A 32 13.96 -7.75 -0.54
C ALA A 32 13.96 -6.90 -1.82
N PHE A 33 12.83 -6.30 -2.18
CA PHE A 33 12.74 -5.36 -3.31
C PHE A 33 13.66 -4.14 -3.13
N ALA A 34 13.68 -3.53 -1.94
CA ALA A 34 14.59 -2.44 -1.61
C ALA A 34 16.06 -2.87 -1.69
N LEU A 35 16.37 -4.06 -1.18
CA LEU A 35 17.72 -4.62 -1.18
C LEU A 35 18.23 -4.89 -2.60
N VAL A 36 17.37 -5.41 -3.48
CA VAL A 36 17.68 -5.52 -4.92
C VAL A 36 17.98 -4.14 -5.50
N GLY A 37 17.17 -3.13 -5.17
CA GLY A 37 17.43 -1.74 -5.56
C GLY A 37 18.83 -1.25 -5.15
N MET A 38 19.22 -1.48 -3.90
CA MET A 38 20.55 -1.12 -3.40
C MET A 38 21.68 -1.88 -4.11
N LEU A 39 21.49 -3.16 -4.41
CA LEU A 39 22.52 -3.99 -5.07
C LEU A 39 22.81 -3.56 -6.51
N PHE A 40 21.81 -3.04 -7.21
CA PHE A 40 21.93 -2.59 -8.60
C PHE A 40 22.05 -1.07 -8.75
N ASP A 41 22.23 -0.34 -7.64
CA ASP A 41 22.27 1.13 -7.60
C ASP A 41 21.02 1.80 -8.21
N VAL A 42 19.88 1.13 -8.08
CA VAL A 42 18.57 1.62 -8.54
C VAL A 42 17.84 2.24 -7.35
N TRP A 43 18.21 3.48 -7.06
CA TRP A 43 17.69 4.23 -5.92
C TRP A 43 16.16 4.40 -5.93
N GLN A 44 15.52 4.39 -7.12
CA GLN A 44 14.07 4.46 -7.27
C GLN A 44 13.36 3.28 -6.58
N MET A 45 13.93 2.07 -6.63
CA MET A 45 13.37 0.89 -5.96
C MET A 45 13.40 1.03 -4.43
N VAL A 46 14.48 1.63 -3.90
CA VAL A 46 14.62 1.91 -2.47
C VAL A 46 13.56 2.92 -2.02
N PHE A 47 13.40 4.00 -2.80
CA PHE A 47 12.41 5.03 -2.51
C PHE A 47 10.97 4.47 -2.51
N LEU A 48 10.67 3.55 -3.42
CA LEU A 48 9.32 2.98 -3.58
C LEU A 48 8.95 1.91 -2.55
N ALA A 49 9.93 1.38 -1.81
CA ALA A 49 9.66 0.41 -0.76
C ALA A 49 8.70 0.97 0.30
N VAL A 50 8.86 2.24 0.69
CA VAL A 50 8.02 2.90 1.70
C VAL A 50 6.54 2.97 1.29
N PRO A 51 6.18 3.55 0.12
CA PRO A 51 4.78 3.59 -0.29
C PRO A 51 4.20 2.19 -0.60
N LEU A 52 4.99 1.24 -1.11
CA LEU A 52 4.55 -0.14 -1.29
C LEU A 52 4.17 -0.80 0.04
N PHE A 53 4.97 -0.57 1.09
CA PHE A 53 4.66 -1.05 2.43
C PHE A 53 3.37 -0.42 2.97
N ALA A 54 3.22 0.90 2.83
CA ALA A 54 2.01 1.61 3.27
C ALA A 54 0.74 1.08 2.59
N VAL A 55 0.79 0.87 1.27
CA VAL A 55 -0.31 0.27 0.49
C VAL A 55 -0.65 -1.12 1.00
N ALA A 56 0.34 -1.98 1.21
CA ALA A 56 0.09 -3.34 1.66
C ALA A 56 -0.54 -3.38 3.07
N MET A 57 -0.15 -2.43 3.93
CA MET A 57 -0.77 -2.22 5.24
C MET A 57 -2.22 -1.74 5.14
N MET A 58 -2.52 -0.80 4.24
CA MET A 58 -3.90 -0.34 4.00
C MET A 58 -4.78 -1.44 3.43
N LEU A 59 -4.25 -2.25 2.50
CA LEU A 59 -4.94 -3.40 1.94
C LEU A 59 -5.31 -4.40 3.05
N LEU A 60 -4.34 -4.76 3.90
CA LEU A 60 -4.59 -5.65 5.04
C LEU A 60 -5.57 -5.03 6.06
N GLY A 61 -5.51 -3.71 6.27
CA GLY A 61 -6.43 -2.97 7.14
C GLY A 61 -7.86 -2.90 6.60
N SER A 62 -8.03 -2.87 5.27
CA SER A 62 -9.35 -2.82 4.60
C SER A 62 -10.09 -4.17 4.58
N LEU A 63 -9.44 -5.23 5.09
CA LEU A 63 -9.97 -6.57 5.12
C LEU A 63 -10.97 -6.71 6.27
N ARG A 64 -12.25 -6.87 5.91
CA ARG A 64 -13.37 -6.95 6.84
C ARG A 64 -13.34 -8.27 7.62
N ALA A 65 -14.06 -8.33 8.74
CA ALA A 65 -14.12 -9.51 9.60
C ALA A 65 -14.65 -10.76 8.86
N ASN A 66 -15.54 -10.57 7.88
CA ASN A 66 -16.10 -11.62 7.02
C ASN A 66 -15.17 -12.06 5.88
N GLY A 67 -13.91 -11.58 5.85
CA GLY A 67 -12.93 -11.91 4.81
C GLY A 67 -13.14 -11.19 3.46
N THR A 68 -14.19 -10.36 3.34
CA THR A 68 -14.42 -9.55 2.13
C THR A 68 -13.66 -8.23 2.21
N TRP A 69 -13.37 -7.66 1.05
CA TRP A 69 -12.69 -6.38 0.95
C TRP A 69 -13.72 -5.28 0.70
N ASP A 70 -13.59 -4.14 1.38
CA ASP A 70 -14.40 -2.98 1.03
C ASP A 70 -14.07 -2.54 -0.40
N ARG A 71 -15.08 -2.54 -1.27
CA ARG A 71 -14.89 -2.27 -2.70
C ARG A 71 -14.40 -0.85 -2.93
N ALA A 72 -14.87 0.13 -2.16
CA ALA A 72 -14.47 1.52 -2.31
C ALA A 72 -13.03 1.75 -1.83
N SER A 73 -12.63 1.18 -0.70
CA SER A 73 -11.25 1.17 -0.21
C SER A 73 -10.32 0.46 -1.20
N THR A 74 -10.71 -0.69 -1.73
CA THR A 74 -9.91 -1.44 -2.71
C THR A 74 -9.72 -0.65 -4.00
N ILE A 75 -10.77 -0.01 -4.52
CA ILE A 75 -10.68 0.88 -5.69
C ILE A 75 -9.79 2.08 -5.38
N GLY A 76 -9.94 2.71 -4.23
CA GLY A 76 -9.13 3.86 -3.81
C GLY A 76 -7.64 3.50 -3.72
N ILE A 77 -7.33 2.36 -3.11
CA ILE A 77 -5.96 1.84 -3.01
C ILE A 77 -5.42 1.47 -4.40
N GLY A 78 -6.21 0.80 -5.23
CA GLY A 78 -5.83 0.46 -6.60
C GLY A 78 -5.55 1.68 -7.47
N ALA A 79 -6.41 2.70 -7.40
CA ALA A 79 -6.22 3.97 -8.09
C ALA A 79 -4.96 4.68 -7.59
N TYR A 80 -4.71 4.66 -6.28
CA TYR A 80 -3.50 5.22 -5.70
C TYR A 80 -2.23 4.54 -6.23
N CYS A 81 -2.23 3.22 -6.26
CA CYS A 81 -1.14 2.43 -6.81
C CYS A 81 -0.92 2.70 -8.29
N ALA A 82 -2.00 2.83 -9.08
CA ALA A 82 -1.91 3.09 -10.51
C ALA A 82 -1.26 4.46 -10.79
N VAL A 83 -1.67 5.51 -10.06
CA VAL A 83 -1.06 6.85 -10.19
C VAL A 83 0.41 6.80 -9.79
N LEU A 84 0.73 6.15 -8.66
CA LEU A 84 2.12 6.01 -8.22
C LEU A 84 2.96 5.27 -9.27
N ALA A 85 2.46 4.18 -9.83
CA ALA A 85 3.14 3.42 -10.88
C ALA A 85 3.40 4.28 -12.12
N VAL A 86 2.43 5.08 -12.56
CA VAL A 86 2.61 6.01 -13.69
C VAL A 86 3.69 7.04 -13.41
N LEU A 87 3.69 7.64 -12.22
CA LEU A 87 4.71 8.63 -11.84
C LEU A 87 6.11 8.02 -11.78
N VAL A 88 6.22 6.77 -11.29
CA VAL A 88 7.48 6.03 -11.25
C VAL A 88 8.00 5.75 -12.66
N VAL A 89 7.14 5.19 -13.51
CA VAL A 89 7.50 4.89 -14.91
C VAL A 89 7.95 6.18 -15.60
N TRP A 90 7.27 7.29 -15.36
CA TRP A 90 7.69 8.59 -15.89
C TRP A 90 9.08 8.98 -15.37
N SER A 91 9.34 8.91 -14.06
CA SER A 91 10.66 9.23 -13.50
C SER A 91 11.79 8.37 -14.09
N VAL A 92 11.55 7.06 -14.25
CA VAL A 92 12.53 6.12 -14.84
C VAL A 92 12.78 6.43 -16.32
N ILE A 93 11.73 6.65 -17.11
CA ILE A 93 11.90 7.00 -18.53
C ILE A 93 12.62 8.34 -18.68
N ALA A 94 12.37 9.29 -17.77
CA ALA A 94 12.99 10.61 -17.78
C ALA A 94 14.46 10.60 -17.36
N GLU A 95 14.98 9.52 -16.78
CA GLU A 95 16.37 9.40 -16.37
C GLU A 95 17.34 9.42 -17.56
N ALA A 96 16.91 8.92 -18.72
CA ALA A 96 17.73 8.87 -19.93
C ALA A 96 17.79 10.22 -20.70
N GLY A 97 17.10 11.26 -20.25
CA GLY A 97 16.97 12.53 -20.98
C GLY A 97 17.60 13.73 -20.26
N ASP A 98 18.02 14.72 -21.05
CA ASP A 98 18.60 15.98 -20.55
C ASP A 98 17.53 17.04 -20.18
N ALA A 99 16.26 16.66 -20.19
CA ALA A 99 15.18 17.58 -19.86
C ALA A 99 15.21 17.96 -18.38
N THR A 100 14.86 19.21 -18.08
CA THR A 100 14.72 19.71 -16.71
C THR A 100 13.27 19.97 -16.35
N PHE A 101 12.91 19.70 -15.11
CA PHE A 101 11.62 20.07 -14.52
C PHE A 101 11.87 21.01 -13.34
N TRP A 102 11.49 22.28 -13.50
CA TRP A 102 11.67 23.32 -12.47
C TRP A 102 13.13 23.45 -11.96
N GLY A 103 14.10 23.32 -12.86
CA GLY A 103 15.52 23.48 -12.54
C GLY A 103 16.21 22.21 -12.00
N LEU A 104 15.48 21.11 -11.85
CA LEU A 104 16.05 19.79 -11.54
C LEU A 104 16.06 18.90 -12.80
N PRO A 105 16.97 17.90 -12.90
CA PRO A 105 16.83 16.83 -13.87
C PRO A 105 15.41 16.24 -13.82
N MET A 106 14.79 15.95 -14.95
CA MET A 106 13.36 15.62 -15.00
C MET A 106 13.00 14.40 -14.13
N SER A 107 13.84 13.38 -14.09
CA SER A 107 13.67 12.22 -13.19
C SER A 107 13.56 12.63 -11.71
N MET A 108 14.43 13.54 -11.26
CA MET A 108 14.45 14.11 -9.92
C MET A 108 13.28 15.05 -9.67
N GLY A 109 12.93 15.89 -10.65
CA GLY A 109 11.80 16.81 -10.53
C GLY A 109 10.46 16.07 -10.38
N VAL A 110 10.25 14.98 -11.13
CA VAL A 110 9.05 14.12 -10.96
C VAL A 110 8.99 13.55 -9.54
N ILE A 111 10.14 13.14 -8.99
CA ILE A 111 10.17 12.57 -7.64
C ILE A 111 9.90 13.62 -6.57
N VAL A 112 10.64 14.73 -6.59
CA VAL A 112 10.55 15.77 -5.55
C VAL A 112 9.20 16.49 -5.59
N TYR A 113 8.71 16.80 -6.79
CA TYR A 113 7.52 17.65 -6.93
C TYR A 113 6.21 16.87 -7.09
N LEU A 114 6.24 15.61 -7.54
CA LEU A 114 5.02 14.83 -7.75
C LEU A 114 4.95 13.63 -6.82
N ILE A 115 5.93 12.72 -6.87
CA ILE A 115 5.88 11.47 -6.10
C ILE A 115 5.93 11.74 -4.60
N TRP A 116 6.84 12.60 -4.14
CA TRP A 116 7.00 12.85 -2.71
C TRP A 116 5.74 13.47 -2.09
N PRO A 117 5.13 14.55 -2.62
CA PRO A 117 3.87 15.06 -2.09
C PRO A 117 2.74 14.04 -2.19
N TYR A 118 2.68 13.26 -3.28
CA TYR A 118 1.67 12.23 -3.47
C TYR A 118 1.78 11.10 -2.44
N THR A 119 2.99 10.70 -2.09
CA THR A 119 3.24 9.67 -1.08
C THR A 119 3.14 10.20 0.34
N ALA A 120 3.65 11.39 0.63
CA ALA A 120 3.58 12.00 1.96
C ALA A 120 2.17 12.42 2.36
N VAL A 121 1.41 13.03 1.43
CA VAL A 121 0.06 13.54 1.72
C VAL A 121 -1.01 12.56 1.24
N GLY A 122 -0.90 12.08 -0.01
CA GLY A 122 -1.90 11.21 -0.61
C GLY A 122 -2.04 9.87 0.13
N ALA A 123 -0.95 9.29 0.62
CA ALA A 123 -1.04 8.08 1.45
C ALA A 123 -1.77 8.36 2.78
N GLY A 124 -1.52 9.52 3.41
CA GLY A 124 -2.23 9.91 4.65
C GLY A 124 -3.72 10.10 4.43
N LEU A 125 -4.12 10.74 3.32
CA LEU A 125 -5.52 10.91 2.94
C LEU A 125 -6.19 9.57 2.61
N LEU A 126 -5.50 8.69 1.89
CA LEU A 126 -5.98 7.34 1.60
C LEU A 126 -6.15 6.52 2.88
N TYR A 127 -5.19 6.62 3.81
CA TYR A 127 -5.29 5.98 5.12
C TYR A 127 -6.54 6.46 5.87
N ALA A 128 -6.76 7.78 5.95
CA ALA A 128 -7.91 8.36 6.60
C ALA A 128 -9.23 7.88 5.97
N PHE A 129 -9.30 7.83 4.64
CA PHE A 129 -10.46 7.31 3.91
C PHE A 129 -10.73 5.83 4.21
N VAL A 130 -9.70 4.98 4.22
CA VAL A 130 -9.84 3.55 4.56
C VAL A 130 -10.28 3.41 6.01
N PHE A 131 -9.65 4.15 6.92
CA PHE A 131 -9.89 4.10 8.35
C PHE A 131 -11.33 4.48 8.73
N ASP A 132 -11.83 5.61 8.21
CA ASP A 132 -13.19 6.11 8.44
C ASP A 132 -14.24 5.03 8.11
N ARG A 133 -14.10 4.39 6.94
CA ARG A 133 -15.02 3.33 6.52
C ARG A 133 -14.93 2.06 7.36
N THR A 134 -13.73 1.67 7.79
CA THR A 134 -13.59 0.54 8.71
C THR A 134 -14.15 0.82 10.10
N ILE A 135 -14.15 2.07 10.58
CA ILE A 135 -14.79 2.44 11.85
C ILE A 135 -16.31 2.43 11.71
N ASP A 136 -16.85 3.00 10.63
CA ASP A 136 -18.29 3.01 10.38
C ASP A 136 -18.88 1.60 10.36
N GLU A 137 -18.19 0.63 9.75
CA GLU A 137 -18.64 -0.76 9.76
C GLU A 137 -18.66 -1.36 11.17
N LYS A 138 -17.63 -1.09 12.00
CA LYS A 138 -17.60 -1.55 13.40
C LYS A 138 -18.70 -0.90 14.25
N ARG A 139 -18.99 0.38 14.01
CA ARG A 139 -20.08 1.09 14.69
C ARG A 139 -21.44 0.54 14.31
N LEU A 140 -21.68 0.27 13.02
CA LEU A 140 -22.92 -0.31 12.54
C LEU A 140 -23.15 -1.74 13.09
N ALA A 141 -22.09 -2.55 13.16
CA ALA A 141 -22.17 -3.89 13.74
C ALA A 141 -22.52 -3.87 15.24
N ALA A 142 -21.96 -2.92 16.01
CA ALA A 142 -22.21 -2.80 17.45
C ALA A 142 -23.62 -2.30 17.82
N VAL A 143 -24.39 -1.75 16.86
CA VAL A 143 -25.78 -1.29 17.06
C VAL A 143 -26.79 -2.38 16.65
N ALA A 144 -26.35 -3.42 15.94
CA ALA A 144 -27.17 -4.52 15.49
C ALA A 144 -27.24 -5.71 16.48
N GLU A 145 -26.39 -5.70 17.52
CA GLU A 145 -26.48 -6.58 18.71
C GLU A 145 -27.33 -5.92 19.81
#